data_AF-A0A2R7QIE4-F1
#
_entry.id   AF-A0A2R7QIE4-F1
#
_cell.length_a   1.000
_cell.length_b   1.000
_cell.length_c   1.000
_cell.angle_alpha   90.00
_cell.angle_beta   90.00
_cell.angle_gamma   90.00
#
_symmetry.space_group_name_H-M   'P 1'
#
loop_
_entity.id
_entity.type
_entity.pdbx_description
1 polymer ?
#
loop_
_entity_poly.entity_id
_entity_poly.type
_entity_poly.pdbx_seq_one_letter_code
_entity_poly.pdbx_strand_id
1 'polypeptide(L)'
;MNAPAARDPRLRFAALLDQHRGIVLKIARGYCAHQEDRLDLIQDISVQAWDAFDSFDPARARFSTWLYRVALNVAISQVRRQQLRQRHHAVLEEDTLPVDEGAPAEQQHAVQQLEAAIRMLPPLDRAL
;
A
#
# COMPACT_ATOMS: atom_id res chain seq x y z
N MET A 1 29.36 12.68 23.94
CA MET A 1 28.57 11.50 24.34
C MET A 1 27.26 11.50 23.57
N ASN A 2 27.15 10.81 22.43
CA ASN A 2 25.86 10.66 21.72
C ASN A 2 25.88 9.43 20.80
N ALA A 3 25.43 8.27 21.28
CA ALA A 3 25.39 7.04 20.47
C ALA A 3 24.38 5.92 20.88
N PRO A 4 23.17 6.18 21.43
CA PRO A 4 22.16 5.12 21.55
C PRO A 4 21.25 4.98 20.33
N ALA A 5 20.97 6.06 19.57
CA ALA A 5 19.95 6.05 18.52
C ALA A 5 20.31 5.22 17.27
N ALA A 6 21.60 5.08 16.94
CA ALA A 6 22.05 4.35 15.76
C ALA A 6 22.00 2.82 15.91
N ARG A 7 21.83 2.31 17.14
CA ARG A 7 21.78 0.86 17.43
C ARG A 7 20.36 0.32 17.59
N ASP A 8 19.34 1.17 17.75
CA ASP A 8 17.95 0.69 17.88
C ASP A 8 17.36 0.38 16.49
N PRO A 9 17.07 -0.91 16.19
CA PRO A 9 16.48 -1.29 14.91
C PRO A 9 15.15 -0.59 14.64
N ARG A 10 14.37 -0.29 15.70
CA ARG A 10 13.06 0.39 15.58
C ARG A 10 13.21 1.81 15.08
N LEU A 11 14.15 2.56 15.63
CA LEU A 11 14.42 3.94 15.21
C LEU A 11 14.95 3.99 13.78
N ARG A 12 15.84 3.05 13.43
CA ARG A 12 16.37 2.92 12.06
C ARG A 12 15.27 2.60 11.06
N PHE A 13 14.41 1.64 11.38
CA PHE A 13 13.26 1.31 10.53
C PHE A 13 12.31 2.48 10.37
N ALA A 14 11.91 3.12 11.47
CA ALA A 14 10.97 4.24 11.44
C ALA A 14 11.50 5.40 10.56
N ALA A 15 12.79 5.74 10.68
CA ALA A 15 13.41 6.77 9.86
C ALA A 15 13.41 6.40 8.36
N LEU A 16 13.77 5.16 8.02
CA LEU A 16 13.75 4.68 6.64
C LEU A 16 12.32 4.62 6.08
N LEU A 17 11.36 4.15 6.87
CA LEU A 17 9.96 4.07 6.46
C LEU A 17 9.38 5.47 6.22
N ASP A 18 9.62 6.44 7.10
CA ASP A 18 9.15 7.81 6.92
C ASP A 18 9.78 8.47 5.67
N GLN A 19 11.09 8.29 5.47
CA GLN A 19 11.78 8.76 4.27
C GLN A 19 11.18 8.19 2.98
N HIS A 20 10.66 6.97 3.02
CA HIS A 20 10.14 6.26 1.85
C HIS A 20 8.62 6.08 1.86
N ARG A 21 7.89 6.80 2.73
CA ARG A 21 6.43 6.65 2.91
C ARG A 21 5.62 6.82 1.63
N GLY A 22 6.13 7.62 0.69
CA GLY A 22 5.50 7.82 -0.63
C GLY A 22 5.30 6.52 -1.42
N ILE A 23 6.15 5.51 -1.22
CA ILE A 23 6.01 4.20 -1.86
C ILE A 23 4.78 3.48 -1.31
N VAL A 24 4.64 3.44 0.01
CA VAL A 24 3.50 2.78 0.69
C VAL A 24 2.20 3.46 0.31
N LEU A 25 2.18 4.80 0.31
CA LEU A 25 1.01 5.59 -0.10
C LEU A 25 0.63 5.36 -1.57
N LYS A 26 1.62 5.32 -2.49
CA LYS A 26 1.38 5.05 -3.91
C LYS A 26 0.75 3.67 -4.09
N ILE A 27 1.32 2.65 -3.45
CA ILE A 27 0.79 1.28 -3.52
C ILE A 27 -0.62 1.23 -2.93
N ALA A 28 -0.86 1.78 -1.74
CA ALA A 28 -2.18 1.76 -1.13
C ALA A 28 -3.24 2.41 -2.03
N ARG A 29 -2.95 3.56 -2.65
CA ARG A 29 -3.86 4.23 -3.61
C ARG A 29 -4.10 3.42 -4.88
N GLY A 30 -3.09 2.71 -5.39
CA GLY A 30 -3.23 1.87 -6.58
C GLY A 30 -4.09 0.61 -6.37
N TYR A 31 -4.14 0.09 -5.14
CA TYR A 31 -4.82 -1.16 -4.82
C TYR A 31 -6.13 -0.99 -4.04
N CYS A 32 -6.37 0.15 -3.39
CA CYS A 32 -7.58 0.41 -2.59
C CYS A 32 -8.27 1.73 -2.98
N ALA A 33 -9.57 1.67 -3.26
CA ALA A 33 -10.37 2.82 -3.69
C ALA A 33 -10.92 3.64 -2.51
N HIS A 34 -11.30 2.99 -1.41
CA HIS A 34 -11.82 3.66 -0.22
C HIS A 34 -10.70 4.10 0.72
N GLN A 35 -10.93 5.19 1.45
CA GLN A 35 -9.91 5.75 2.34
C GLN A 35 -9.58 4.81 3.50
N GLU A 36 -10.57 4.15 4.08
CA GLU A 36 -10.40 3.21 5.19
C GLU A 36 -9.54 2.01 4.74
N ASP A 37 -9.89 1.37 3.62
CA ASP A 37 -9.09 0.28 3.04
C ASP A 37 -7.63 0.68 2.77
N ARG A 38 -7.39 1.93 2.36
CA ARG A 38 -6.03 2.45 2.16
C ARG A 38 -5.28 2.55 3.48
N LEU A 39 -5.92 3.06 4.53
CA LEU A 39 -5.29 3.18 5.86
C LEU A 39 -4.95 1.80 6.42
N ASP A 40 -5.86 0.84 6.27
CA ASP A 40 -5.63 -0.55 6.67
C ASP A 40 -4.47 -1.17 5.88
N LEU A 41 -4.44 -1.00 4.55
CA LEU A 41 -3.33 -1.53 3.74
C LEU A 41 -2.00 -0.85 4.09
N ILE A 42 -1.97 0.46 4.39
CA ILE A 42 -0.76 1.14 4.86
C ILE A 42 -0.27 0.52 6.17
N GLN A 43 -1.19 0.25 7.10
CA GLN A 43 -0.85 -0.39 8.37
C GLN A 43 -0.29 -1.79 8.14
N ASP A 44 -0.97 -2.63 7.36
CA ASP A 44 -0.53 -3.99 7.03
C ASP A 44 0.85 -3.99 6.37
N ILE A 45 1.10 -3.10 5.40
CA ILE A 45 2.42 -2.96 4.77
C ILE A 45 3.48 -2.60 5.81
N SER A 46 3.16 -1.66 6.71
CA SER A 46 4.10 -1.20 7.73
C SER A 46 4.46 -2.30 8.72
N VAL A 47 3.48 -3.10 9.18
CA VAL A 47 3.68 -4.25 10.06
C VAL A 47 4.51 -5.33 9.37
N GLN A 48 4.13 -5.72 8.16
CA GLN A 48 4.85 -6.77 7.41
C GLN A 48 6.27 -6.33 7.03
N ALA A 49 6.48 -5.05 6.73
CA ALA A 49 7.81 -4.51 6.52
C ALA A 49 8.64 -4.56 7.80
N TRP A 50 8.06 -4.20 8.95
CA TRP A 50 8.75 -4.31 10.24
C TRP A 50 9.17 -5.76 10.54
N ASP A 51 8.24 -6.72 10.40
CA ASP A 51 8.52 -8.13 10.65
C ASP A 51 9.61 -8.69 9.72
N ALA A 52 9.67 -8.20 8.48
CA ALA A 52 10.70 -8.60 7.52
C ALA A 52 12.01 -7.79 7.63
N PHE A 53 12.07 -6.73 8.44
CA PHE A 53 13.17 -5.78 8.44
C PHE A 53 14.51 -6.39 8.89
N ASP A 54 14.47 -7.37 9.79
CA ASP A 54 15.68 -8.07 10.24
C ASP A 54 16.36 -8.86 9.11
N SER A 55 15.59 -9.23 8.07
CA SER A 55 16.11 -9.91 6.88
C SER A 55 16.60 -8.96 5.78
N PHE A 56 16.39 -7.64 5.93
CA PHE A 56 16.80 -6.66 4.94
C PHE A 56 18.33 -6.45 4.97
N ASP A 57 18.97 -6.80 3.85
CA ASP A 57 20.40 -6.62 3.62
C ASP A 57 20.64 -5.42 2.67
N PRO A 58 21.16 -4.28 3.17
CA PRO A 58 21.44 -3.11 2.35
C PRO A 58 22.57 -3.33 1.34
N ALA A 59 23.40 -4.38 1.49
CA ALA A 59 24.40 -4.73 0.49
C ALA A 59 23.79 -5.38 -0.76
N ARG A 60 22.58 -5.95 -0.64
CA ARG A 60 21.89 -6.65 -1.74
C ARG A 60 20.88 -5.78 -2.49
N ALA A 61 20.24 -4.83 -1.80
CA ALA A 61 19.22 -3.97 -2.41
C ALA A 61 19.08 -2.63 -1.68
N ARG A 62 18.62 -1.61 -2.42
CA ARG A 62 18.16 -0.35 -1.81
C ARG A 62 16.90 -0.60 -0.98
N PHE A 63 16.75 0.10 0.13
CA PHE A 63 15.58 0.00 0.99
C PHE A 63 14.28 0.29 0.24
N SER A 64 14.26 1.30 -0.64
CA SER A 64 13.11 1.62 -1.48
C SER A 64 12.66 0.45 -2.37
N THR A 65 13.60 -0.28 -2.96
CA THR A 65 13.33 -1.46 -3.79
C THR A 65 12.76 -2.61 -2.96
N TRP A 66 13.35 -2.85 -1.78
CA TRP A 66 12.85 -3.87 -0.86
C TRP A 66 11.45 -3.52 -0.33
N LEU A 67 11.23 -2.27 0.11
CA LEU A 67 9.95 -1.79 0.61
C LEU A 67 8.85 -1.87 -0.45
N TYR A 68 9.18 -1.50 -1.70
CA TYR A 68 8.23 -1.64 -2.81
C TYR A 68 7.79 -3.10 -2.99
N ARG A 69 8.72 -4.07 -2.93
CA ARG A 69 8.39 -5.50 -3.04
C ARG A 69 7.51 -5.97 -1.88
N VAL A 70 7.82 -5.57 -0.65
CA VAL A 70 6.98 -5.90 0.52
C VAL A 70 5.58 -5.32 0.33
N ALA A 71 5.49 -4.02 0.02
CA ALA A 71 4.23 -3.31 -0.18
C ALA A 71 3.36 -3.98 -1.26
N LEU A 72 3.97 -4.28 -2.41
CA LEU A 72 3.31 -4.93 -3.53
C LEU A 72 2.78 -6.33 -3.17
N ASN A 73 3.58 -7.13 -2.48
CA ASN A 73 3.18 -8.48 -2.06
C ASN A 73 2.00 -8.45 -1.08
N VAL A 74 2.01 -7.51 -0.13
CA VAL A 74 0.91 -7.33 0.83
C VAL A 74 -0.36 -6.90 0.11
N ALA A 75 -0.29 -5.90 -0.76
CA ALA A 75 -1.42 -5.40 -1.52
C ALA A 75 -2.04 -6.48 -2.43
N ILE A 76 -1.22 -7.24 -3.17
CA ILE A 76 -1.68 -8.35 -4.01
C ILE A 76 -2.37 -9.42 -3.15
N SER A 77 -1.80 -9.73 -1.99
CA SER A 77 -2.37 -10.73 -1.08
C SER A 77 -3.73 -10.28 -0.55
N GLN A 78 -3.90 -9.00 -0.21
CA GLN A 78 -5.18 -8.43 0.21
C GLN A 78 -6.22 -8.51 -0.90
N VAL A 79 -5.88 -8.11 -2.14
CA VAL A 79 -6.78 -8.20 -3.29
C VAL A 79 -7.21 -9.64 -3.55
N ARG A 80 -6.29 -10.60 -3.49
CA ARG A 80 -6.62 -12.03 -3.65
C ARG A 80 -7.57 -12.53 -2.56
N ARG A 81 -7.35 -12.13 -1.30
CA ARG A 81 -8.25 -12.47 -0.19
C ARG A 81 -9.63 -11.84 -0.37
N GLN A 82 -9.71 -10.59 -0.80
CA GLN A 82 -10.97 -9.91 -1.05
C GLN A 82 -11.74 -10.56 -2.21
N GLN A 83 -11.07 -10.91 -3.31
CA GLN A 83 -11.68 -11.65 -4.42
C GLN A 83 -12.20 -13.02 -3.98
N LEU A 84 -11.47 -13.74 -3.13
CA LEU A 84 -11.93 -15.03 -2.59
C LEU A 84 -13.16 -14.85 -1.69
N ARG A 85 -13.15 -13.83 -0.80
CA ARG A 85 -14.31 -13.50 0.04
C ARG A 85 -15.51 -13.10 -0.81
N GLN A 86 -15.32 -12.26 -1.83
CA GLN A 86 -16.36 -11.86 -2.76
C GLN A 86 -16.90 -13.05 -3.55
N ARG A 87 -16.07 -14.00 -3.99
CA ARG A 87 -16.57 -15.24 -4.63
C ARG A 87 -17.44 -16.08 -3.69
N HIS A 88 -17.10 -16.12 -2.41
CA HIS A 88 -17.89 -16.83 -1.41
C HIS A 88 -19.16 -16.04 -1.01
N HIS A 89 -19.13 -14.71 -1.07
CA HIS A 89 -20.24 -13.82 -0.69
C HIS A 89 -21.17 -13.44 -1.86
N ALA A 90 -20.71 -13.54 -3.11
CA ALA A 90 -21.51 -13.38 -4.33
C ALA A 90 -22.51 -14.53 -4.53
N VAL A 91 -22.45 -15.56 -3.69
CA VAL A 91 -23.54 -16.53 -3.51
C VAL A 91 -24.72 -15.91 -2.75
N LEU A 92 -24.57 -14.72 -2.13
CA LEU A 92 -25.52 -14.19 -1.16
C LEU A 92 -26.00 -12.74 -1.33
N GLU A 93 -25.37 -11.83 -2.09
CA GLU A 93 -25.96 -10.49 -2.24
C GLU A 93 -25.43 -9.68 -3.44
N GLU A 94 -26.37 -9.08 -4.17
CA GLU A 94 -26.23 -8.26 -5.37
C GLU A 94 -26.26 -6.77 -4.97
N ASP A 95 -25.25 -6.04 -5.45
CA ASP A 95 -25.14 -4.59 -5.67
C ASP A 95 -25.20 -3.61 -4.48
N THR A 96 -24.17 -2.75 -4.38
CA THR A 96 -24.24 -1.30 -4.08
C THR A 96 -22.84 -0.71 -3.84
N LEU A 97 -22.49 0.32 -4.62
CA LEU A 97 -21.30 1.17 -4.41
C LEU A 97 -21.76 2.56 -3.96
N PRO A 98 -21.28 3.12 -2.84
CA PRO A 98 -21.46 4.53 -2.52
C PRO A 98 -20.32 5.38 -3.10
N VAL A 99 -20.70 6.48 -3.74
CA VAL A 99 -19.81 7.59 -4.16
C VAL A 99 -19.90 8.67 -3.09
N ASP A 100 -18.77 9.20 -2.61
CA ASP A 100 -18.73 10.33 -1.67
C ASP A 100 -17.83 11.47 -2.17
N GLU A 101 -18.32 12.70 -1.98
CA GLU A 101 -17.85 13.96 -2.56
C GLU A 101 -17.05 14.81 -1.54
N GLY A 102 -15.95 15.45 -1.99
CA GLY A 102 -15.48 16.68 -1.35
C GLY A 102 -13.96 16.95 -1.34
N ALA A 103 -13.42 17.61 -2.38
CA ALA A 103 -12.42 18.72 -2.36
C ALA A 103 -12.30 19.32 -3.80
N PRO A 104 -11.41 20.30 -4.14
CA PRO A 104 -11.58 21.12 -5.35
C PRO A 104 -11.53 20.32 -6.66
N ALA A 105 -12.57 20.50 -7.48
CA ALA A 105 -12.97 19.62 -8.58
C ALA A 105 -11.90 19.41 -9.68
N GLU A 106 -11.07 20.40 -10.00
CA GLU A 106 -10.22 20.32 -11.19
C GLU A 106 -9.00 19.40 -11.03
N GLN A 107 -8.27 19.49 -9.90
CA GLN A 107 -7.15 18.59 -9.64
C GLN A 107 -7.59 17.16 -9.31
N GLN A 108 -8.74 17.02 -8.64
CA GLN A 108 -9.26 15.72 -8.23
C GLN A 108 -9.80 14.92 -9.40
N HIS A 109 -10.48 15.55 -10.35
CA HIS A 109 -11.02 14.82 -11.51
C HIS A 109 -9.90 14.20 -12.35
N ALA A 110 -8.80 14.91 -12.56
CA ALA A 110 -7.65 14.38 -13.31
C ALA A 110 -7.00 13.19 -12.58
N VAL A 111 -6.84 13.29 -11.25
CA VAL A 111 -6.28 12.20 -10.43
C VAL A 111 -7.24 11.01 -10.35
N GLN A 112 -8.54 11.24 -10.20
CA GLN A 112 -9.57 10.20 -10.15
C GLN A 112 -9.70 9.47 -11.50
N GLN A 113 -9.63 10.18 -12.62
CA GLN A 113 -9.62 9.59 -13.95
C GLN A 113 -8.36 8.76 -14.19
N LEU A 114 -7.20 9.24 -13.75
CA LEU A 114 -5.94 8.49 -13.81
C LEU A 114 -6.00 7.23 -12.93
N GLU A 115 -6.49 7.35 -11.70
CA GLU A 115 -6.66 6.22 -10.79
C GLU A 115 -7.68 5.20 -11.32
N ALA A 116 -8.76 5.66 -11.96
CA ALA A 116 -9.74 4.79 -12.61
C ALA A 116 -9.10 4.03 -13.80
N ALA A 117 -8.30 4.70 -14.61
CA ALA A 117 -7.57 4.06 -15.72
C ALA A 117 -6.54 3.03 -15.22
N ILE A 118 -5.81 3.34 -14.14
CA ILE A 118 -4.89 2.39 -13.49
C ILE A 118 -5.66 1.17 -12.96
N ARG A 119 -6.87 1.34 -12.42
CA ARG A 119 -7.72 0.21 -11.98
C ARG A 119 -8.19 -0.68 -13.12
N MET A 120 -8.25 -0.19 -14.36
CA MET A 120 -8.58 -1.03 -15.52
C MET A 120 -7.41 -1.91 -15.97
N LEU A 121 -6.19 -1.67 -15.48
CA LEU A 121 -5.04 -2.51 -15.77
C LEU A 121 -5.09 -3.81 -14.95
N PRO A 122 -4.52 -4.92 -15.49
CA PRO A 122 -4.25 -6.12 -14.72
C PRO A 122 -3.54 -5.77 -13.40
N PRO A 123 -3.84 -6.46 -12.28
CA PRO A 123 -3.26 -6.13 -10.96
C PRO A 123 -1.74 -6.08 -10.91
N LEU A 124 -1.05 -6.71 -11.86
CA LEU A 124 0.41 -6.69 -12.00
C LEU A 124 0.94 -5.37 -12.57
N ASP A 125 0.15 -4.67 -13.39
CA ASP A 125 0.58 -3.51 -14.18
C ASP A 125 0.23 -2.17 -13.49
N ARG A 126 -0.56 -2.21 -12.40
CA ARG A 126 -1.03 -1.01 -11.68
C ARG A 126 0.06 -0.24 -10.93
N ALA A 127 1.22 -0.86 -10.73
CA ALA A 127 2.29 -0.34 -9.89
C ALA A 127 3.54 0.10 -10.68
N LEU A 128 3.57 -0.12 -12.00
CA LEU A 128 4.67 0.29 -12.88
C LEU A 128 4.78 1.82 -13.01
#